data_AF-A0AAU9E070-F1
#
_entry.id   AF-A0AAU9E070-F1
#
_cell.length_a   1.000
_cell.length_b   1.000
_cell.length_c   1.000
_cell.angle_alpha   90.00
_cell.angle_beta   90.00
_cell.angle_gamma   90.00
#
_symmetry.space_group_name_H-M   'P 1'
#
loop_
_entity.id
_entity.type
_entity.pdbx_description
1 polymer ?
#
loop_
_entity_poly.entity_id
_entity_poly.type
_entity_poly.pdbx_seq_one_letter_code
_entity_poly.pdbx_strand_id
1 'polypeptide(L)'
;MNNDIRLYEEEVEESIEYMKNNKLEQILNDIYDLPRDGKCGGCASCCVEAVPASYIEFINIYRYLLIHKDIYNSVIKDIFTYYFTEPVVRRECPFLSKDKLCKIYDKRPLTCRIFGHLSKADHEKNYKEINEKNNEVKEFFKGRYNLNIPQKVVDYKLEYCENFKTESNITLKEREILFNSLIDLDSKFLAMDLLDEEFFNISLVSWFIYLYYDMETAGELKVDISKQILKNGESELLEKILKSI
;
A
#
# COMPACT_ATOMS: atom_id res chain seq x y z
N MET A 1 2.83 -24.53 14.97
CA MET A 1 1.75 -24.62 13.97
C MET A 1 2.08 -23.56 12.95
N ASN A 2 2.63 -23.94 11.80
CA ASN A 2 2.71 -23.03 10.66
C ASN A 2 1.29 -22.97 10.10
N ASN A 3 0.55 -21.92 10.47
CA ASN A 3 -0.56 -21.51 9.65
C ASN A 3 0.07 -20.64 8.56
N ASP A 4 0.04 -21.11 7.31
CA ASP A 4 0.40 -20.27 6.17
C ASP A 4 -0.58 -19.09 6.14
N ILE A 5 -0.17 -17.93 6.69
CA ILE A 5 -0.96 -16.70 6.65
C ILE A 5 -0.88 -16.18 5.21
N ARG A 6 -1.84 -16.61 4.40
CA ARG A 6 -1.97 -16.29 2.98
C ARG A 6 -3.39 -15.83 2.70
N LEU A 7 -3.52 -14.90 1.75
CA LEU A 7 -4.82 -14.49 1.24
C LEU A 7 -5.20 -15.37 0.05
N TYR A 8 -6.30 -16.11 0.14
CA TYR A 8 -6.74 -16.97 -0.96
C TYR A 8 -7.64 -16.20 -1.94
N GLU A 9 -7.45 -16.42 -3.24
CA GLU A 9 -8.26 -15.74 -4.27
C GLU A 9 -9.76 -16.03 -4.09
N GLU A 10 -10.12 -17.25 -3.70
CA GLU A 10 -11.51 -17.65 -3.42
C GLU A 10 -12.14 -16.81 -2.29
N GLU A 11 -11.41 -16.57 -1.20
CA GLU A 11 -11.87 -15.73 -0.08
C GLU A 11 -12.02 -14.26 -0.49
N VAL A 12 -11.15 -13.78 -1.37
CA VAL A 12 -11.24 -12.42 -1.92
C VAL A 12 -12.44 -12.29 -2.85
N GLU A 13 -12.73 -13.30 -3.67
CA GLU A 13 -13.93 -13.35 -4.51
C GLU A 13 -15.20 -13.37 -3.64
N GLU A 14 -15.24 -14.19 -2.60
CA GLU A 14 -16.33 -14.22 -1.62
C GLU A 14 -16.49 -12.85 -0.92
N SER A 15 -15.38 -12.22 -0.53
CA SER A 15 -15.36 -10.87 0.05
C SER A 15 -15.93 -9.82 -0.91
N ILE A 16 -15.65 -9.93 -2.21
CA ILE A 16 -16.22 -9.05 -3.22
C ILE A 16 -17.75 -9.22 -3.32
N GLU A 17 -18.24 -10.46 -3.26
CA GLU A 17 -19.68 -10.74 -3.26
C GLU A 17 -20.34 -10.22 -1.99
N TYR A 18 -19.75 -10.47 -0.82
CA TYR A 18 -20.20 -9.96 0.46
C TYR A 18 -20.28 -8.42 0.47
N MET A 19 -19.24 -7.74 -0.02
CA MET A 19 -19.21 -6.28 -0.18
C MET A 19 -20.38 -5.78 -1.03
N LYS A 20 -20.69 -6.44 -2.15
CA LYS A 20 -21.81 -6.06 -3.04
C LYS A 20 -23.16 -6.28 -2.38
N ASN A 21 -23.39 -7.47 -1.82
CA ASN A 21 -24.66 -7.87 -1.23
C ASN A 21 -25.04 -6.98 -0.03
N ASN A 22 -24.04 -6.51 0.71
CA ASN A 22 -24.21 -5.63 1.87
C ASN A 22 -24.04 -4.14 1.55
N LYS A 23 -23.88 -3.76 0.28
CA LYS A 23 -23.70 -2.37 -0.17
C LYS A 23 -22.52 -1.65 0.49
N LEU A 24 -21.48 -2.39 0.89
CA LEU A 24 -20.31 -1.81 1.57
C LEU A 24 -19.49 -0.91 0.63
N GLU A 25 -19.55 -1.12 -0.70
CA GLU A 25 -18.95 -0.19 -1.67
C GLU A 25 -19.58 1.20 -1.58
N GLN A 26 -20.89 1.30 -1.34
CA GLN A 26 -21.55 2.60 -1.19
C GLN A 26 -21.04 3.31 0.07
N ILE A 27 -20.95 2.58 1.18
CA ILE A 27 -20.42 3.12 2.45
C ILE A 27 -18.96 3.56 2.28
N LEU A 28 -18.14 2.79 1.57
CA LEU A 28 -16.77 3.16 1.26
C LEU A 28 -16.69 4.46 0.45
N ASN A 29 -17.54 4.61 -0.57
CA ASN A 29 -17.60 5.84 -1.37
C ASN A 29 -18.06 7.02 -0.52
N ASP A 30 -19.03 6.83 0.38
CA ASP A 30 -19.48 7.88 1.30
C ASP A 30 -18.32 8.34 2.20
N ILE A 31 -17.46 7.42 2.68
CA ILE A 31 -16.22 7.76 3.42
C ILE A 31 -15.25 8.55 2.54
N TYR A 32 -15.08 8.15 1.28
CA TYR A 32 -14.19 8.83 0.33
C TYR A 32 -14.64 10.25 -0.04
N ASP A 33 -15.92 10.56 0.09
CA ASP A 33 -16.49 11.87 -0.18
C ASP A 33 -16.44 12.83 1.03
N LEU A 34 -16.11 12.32 2.22
CA LEU A 34 -15.97 13.14 3.43
C LEU A 34 -14.82 14.15 3.38
N PRO A 35 -13.62 13.84 2.85
CA PRO A 35 -12.59 14.83 2.55
C PRO A 35 -13.05 15.71 1.37
N ARG A 36 -13.96 16.64 1.64
CA ARG A 36 -14.53 17.54 0.64
C ARG A 36 -13.44 18.40 -0.02
N ASP A 37 -13.66 18.76 -1.28
CA ASP A 37 -13.03 19.89 -1.99
C ASP A 37 -11.50 19.85 -2.19
N GLY A 38 -10.85 18.72 -1.91
CA GLY A 38 -9.42 18.50 -2.14
C GLY A 38 -9.06 18.24 -3.62
N LYS A 39 -8.21 19.09 -4.20
CA LYS A 39 -7.72 18.95 -5.58
C LYS A 39 -6.19 18.79 -5.60
N CYS A 40 -5.75 17.61 -6.02
CA CYS A 40 -4.35 17.34 -6.33
C CYS A 40 -3.90 18.12 -7.57
N GLY A 41 -2.71 18.73 -7.51
CA GLY A 41 -2.10 19.45 -8.65
C GLY A 41 -1.55 18.55 -9.75
N GLY A 42 -1.58 17.23 -9.61
CA GLY A 42 -1.18 16.28 -10.67
C GLY A 42 0.33 16.14 -10.89
N CYS A 43 1.19 16.56 -9.95
CA CYS A 43 2.65 16.53 -10.11
C CYS A 43 3.28 15.15 -9.85
N ALA A 44 2.51 14.19 -9.33
CA ALA A 44 2.93 12.83 -8.94
C ALA A 44 4.07 12.74 -7.90
N SER A 45 4.46 13.84 -7.26
CA SER A 45 5.55 13.85 -6.26
C SER A 45 5.26 12.97 -5.04
N CYS A 46 3.98 12.79 -4.65
CA CYS A 46 3.57 11.91 -3.57
C CYS A 46 3.33 10.45 -3.98
N CYS A 47 3.47 10.13 -5.28
CA CYS A 47 3.23 8.79 -5.81
C CYS A 47 4.50 7.92 -5.73
N VAL A 48 5.09 7.79 -4.54
CA VAL A 48 6.47 7.28 -4.37
C VAL A 48 6.67 6.42 -3.12
N GLU A 49 5.59 5.82 -2.58
CA GLU A 49 5.63 5.08 -1.32
C GLU A 49 4.57 3.97 -1.26
N ALA A 50 4.82 2.93 -0.45
CA ALA A 50 3.85 1.87 -0.20
C ALA A 50 2.80 2.44 0.76
N VAL A 51 1.65 2.83 0.21
CA VAL A 51 0.58 3.39 1.02
C VAL A 51 -0.15 2.28 1.78
N PRO A 52 -0.46 2.46 3.07
CA PRO A 52 -1.41 1.60 3.77
C PRO A 52 -2.75 1.63 3.05
N ALA A 53 -3.38 0.46 2.93
CA ALA A 53 -4.73 0.31 2.41
C ALA A 53 -5.46 -0.71 3.27
N SER A 54 -6.71 -0.40 3.64
CA SER A 54 -7.55 -1.35 4.37
C SER A 54 -8.01 -2.49 3.45
N TYR A 55 -8.53 -3.58 4.01
CA TYR A 55 -8.97 -4.73 3.23
C TYR A 55 -10.13 -4.37 2.29
N ILE A 56 -11.14 -3.60 2.75
CA ILE A 56 -12.24 -3.14 1.88
C ILE A 56 -11.70 -2.31 0.69
N GLU A 57 -10.66 -1.52 0.90
CA GLU A 57 -10.03 -0.73 -0.17
C GLU A 57 -9.31 -1.64 -1.17
N PHE A 58 -8.56 -2.62 -0.66
CA PHE A 58 -7.88 -3.62 -1.48
C PHE A 58 -8.87 -4.38 -2.35
N ILE A 59 -9.94 -4.96 -1.79
CA ILE A 59 -10.90 -5.75 -2.60
C ILE A 59 -11.65 -4.89 -3.62
N ASN A 60 -11.90 -3.60 -3.31
CA ASN A 60 -12.49 -2.65 -4.27
C ASN A 60 -11.53 -2.36 -5.43
N ILE A 61 -10.23 -2.20 -5.16
CA ILE A 61 -9.19 -2.04 -6.19
C ILE A 61 -9.01 -3.34 -6.99
N TYR A 62 -8.92 -4.48 -6.31
CA TYR A 62 -8.75 -5.79 -6.93
C TYR A 62 -9.90 -6.09 -7.89
N ARG A 63 -11.16 -5.88 -7.46
CA ARG A 63 -12.35 -6.00 -8.31
C ARG A 63 -12.26 -5.10 -9.55
N TYR A 64 -11.83 -3.85 -9.39
CA TYR A 64 -11.65 -2.94 -10.51
C TYR A 64 -10.62 -3.49 -11.52
N LEU A 65 -9.50 -4.04 -11.04
CA LEU A 65 -8.46 -4.65 -11.86
C LEU A 65 -8.88 -5.97 -12.52
N LEU A 66 -9.76 -6.75 -11.89
CA LEU A 66 -10.36 -7.93 -12.52
C LEU A 66 -11.21 -7.57 -13.74
N ILE A 67 -11.89 -6.43 -13.70
CA ILE A 67 -12.68 -5.90 -14.83
C ILE A 67 -11.76 -5.28 -15.90
N HIS A 68 -10.72 -4.56 -15.47
CA HIS A 68 -9.78 -3.85 -16.34
C HIS A 68 -8.45 -4.62 -16.44
N LYS A 69 -8.49 -5.78 -17.11
CA LYS A 69 -7.34 -6.70 -17.21
C LYS A 69 -6.13 -6.08 -17.89
N ASP A 70 -6.31 -5.13 -18.79
CA ASP A 70 -5.23 -4.35 -19.40
C ASP A 70 -4.44 -3.56 -18.35
N ILE A 71 -5.15 -2.92 -17.42
CA ILE A 71 -4.53 -2.20 -16.30
C ILE A 71 -3.79 -3.20 -15.41
N TYR A 72 -4.45 -4.28 -15.01
CA TYR A 72 -3.86 -5.33 -14.16
C TYR A 72 -2.55 -5.88 -14.74
N ASN A 73 -2.57 -6.30 -16.01
CA ASN A 73 -1.40 -6.82 -16.71
C ASN A 73 -0.27 -5.78 -16.80
N SER A 74 -0.63 -4.49 -16.87
CA SER A 74 0.34 -3.39 -16.92
C SER A 74 0.96 -3.02 -15.57
N VAL A 75 0.45 -3.51 -14.44
CA VAL A 75 0.93 -3.13 -13.09
C VAL A 75 1.46 -4.29 -12.28
N ILE A 76 1.04 -5.54 -12.53
CA ILE A 76 1.38 -6.67 -11.65
C ILE A 76 2.89 -6.88 -11.48
N LYS A 77 3.67 -6.76 -12.56
CA LYS A 77 5.15 -6.84 -12.49
C LYS A 77 5.76 -5.67 -11.73
N ASP A 78 5.19 -4.48 -11.86
CA ASP A 78 5.63 -3.30 -11.13
C ASP A 78 5.30 -3.43 -9.64
N ILE A 79 4.17 -4.02 -9.27
CA ILE A 79 3.79 -4.32 -7.89
C ILE A 79 4.81 -5.28 -7.25
N PHE A 80 5.12 -6.39 -7.92
CA PHE A 80 6.12 -7.36 -7.46
C PHE A 80 7.51 -6.73 -7.33
N THR A 81 7.92 -6.00 -8.36
CA THR A 81 9.20 -5.29 -8.35
C THR A 81 9.24 -4.26 -7.22
N TYR A 82 8.16 -3.52 -6.99
CA TYR A 82 8.05 -2.56 -5.91
C TYR A 82 8.26 -3.25 -4.56
N TYR A 83 7.44 -4.26 -4.24
CA TYR A 83 7.48 -4.92 -2.94
C TYR A 83 8.85 -5.55 -2.65
N PHE A 84 9.41 -6.31 -3.58
CA PHE A 84 10.65 -7.05 -3.34
C PHE A 84 11.91 -6.16 -3.32
N THR A 85 11.84 -4.95 -3.88
CA THR A 85 13.00 -4.04 -3.92
C THR A 85 12.89 -2.84 -2.98
N GLU A 86 11.77 -2.68 -2.29
CA GLU A 86 11.52 -1.63 -1.30
C GLU A 86 12.66 -1.45 -0.27
N PRO A 87 13.29 -2.50 0.30
CA PRO A 87 14.38 -2.32 1.26
C PRO A 87 15.66 -1.74 0.67
N VAL A 88 15.81 -1.70 -0.66
CA VAL A 88 17.09 -1.36 -1.32
C VAL A 88 16.99 -0.17 -2.26
N VAL A 89 15.80 0.10 -2.81
CA VAL A 89 15.57 1.19 -3.75
C VAL A 89 14.18 1.77 -3.59
N ARG A 90 14.09 3.10 -3.61
CA ARG A 90 12.82 3.83 -3.68
C ARG A 90 12.31 3.83 -5.12
N ARG A 91 11.01 3.60 -5.28
CA ARG A 91 10.35 3.54 -6.58
C ARG A 91 9.10 4.41 -6.58
N GLU A 92 8.69 4.82 -7.77
CA GLU A 92 7.36 5.37 -7.98
C GLU A 92 6.31 4.29 -7.70
N CYS A 93 5.10 4.72 -7.33
CA CYS A 93 3.96 3.86 -7.13
C CYS A 93 3.72 3.00 -8.38
N PRO A 94 3.49 1.68 -8.26
CA PRO A 94 3.32 0.79 -9.41
C PRO A 94 2.05 1.10 -10.23
N PHE A 95 1.12 1.86 -9.66
CA PHE A 95 -0.08 2.32 -10.35
C PHE A 95 0.11 3.66 -11.09
N LEU A 96 1.28 4.30 -10.99
CA LEU A 96 1.58 5.53 -11.71
C LEU A 96 1.98 5.21 -13.16
N SER A 97 1.30 5.80 -14.14
CA SER A 97 1.66 5.69 -15.54
C SER A 97 2.90 6.53 -15.87
N LYS A 98 3.49 6.28 -17.05
CA LYS A 98 4.59 7.10 -17.58
C LYS A 98 4.18 8.57 -17.75
N ASP A 99 2.91 8.81 -18.06
CA ASP A 99 2.31 10.15 -18.19
C ASP A 99 1.93 10.78 -16.84
N LYS A 100 2.40 10.20 -15.71
CA LYS A 100 2.14 10.66 -14.34
C LYS A 100 0.67 10.63 -13.93
N LEU A 101 -0.12 9.74 -14.54
CA LEU A 101 -1.53 9.51 -14.20
C LEU A 101 -1.67 8.23 -13.36
N CYS A 102 -2.49 8.27 -12.32
CA CYS A 102 -2.79 7.07 -11.54
C CYS A 102 -3.78 6.18 -12.29
N LYS A 103 -3.39 4.94 -12.57
CA LYS A 103 -4.22 3.94 -13.27
C LYS A 103 -5.45 3.48 -12.48
N ILE A 104 -5.46 3.72 -11.17
CA ILE A 104 -6.57 3.41 -10.26
C ILE A 104 -7.10 4.70 -9.58
N TYR A 105 -7.04 5.85 -10.25
CA TYR A 105 -7.31 7.15 -9.62
C TYR A 105 -8.62 7.17 -8.83
N ASP A 106 -9.72 6.69 -9.40
CA ASP A 106 -11.04 6.71 -8.75
C ASP A 106 -11.18 5.67 -7.64
N LYS A 107 -10.30 4.67 -7.62
CA LYS A 107 -10.26 3.59 -6.63
C LYS A 107 -9.08 3.73 -5.66
N ARG A 108 -8.34 4.85 -5.69
CA ARG A 108 -7.17 5.08 -4.84
C ARG A 108 -7.54 5.00 -3.34
N PRO A 109 -6.63 4.51 -2.46
CA PRO A 109 -6.88 4.45 -1.03
C PRO A 109 -7.13 5.81 -0.40
N LEU A 110 -7.79 5.83 0.76
CA LEU A 110 -8.08 7.01 1.57
C LEU A 110 -6.81 7.80 1.86
N THR A 111 -5.71 7.11 2.20
CA THR A 111 -4.39 7.73 2.43
C THR A 111 -3.97 8.64 1.27
N CYS A 112 -4.19 8.22 0.02
CA CYS A 112 -3.88 9.03 -1.16
C CYS A 112 -4.86 10.19 -1.35
N ARG A 113 -6.13 10.02 -0.97
CA ARG A 113 -7.18 11.06 -1.08
C ARG A 113 -6.90 12.21 -0.12
N ILE A 114 -6.48 11.89 1.10
CA ILE A 114 -6.32 12.87 2.17
C ILE A 114 -4.90 13.42 2.33
N PHE A 115 -3.93 12.89 1.56
CA PHE A 115 -2.50 13.23 1.71
C PHE A 115 -2.24 14.74 1.81
N GLY A 116 -2.82 15.53 0.89
CA GLY A 116 -2.59 16.97 0.84
C GLY A 116 -3.38 17.81 1.86
N HIS A 117 -4.27 17.19 2.65
CA HIS A 117 -5.06 17.92 3.63
C HIS A 117 -4.34 18.14 4.97
N LEU A 118 -3.19 17.50 5.20
CA LEU A 118 -2.44 17.73 6.43
C LEU A 118 -1.92 19.17 6.48
N SER A 119 -1.86 19.74 7.68
CA SER A 119 -1.10 20.97 7.87
C SER A 119 0.39 20.70 7.68
N LYS A 120 1.16 21.72 7.30
CA LYS A 120 2.62 21.59 7.19
C LYS A 120 3.26 21.15 8.50
N ALA A 121 2.74 21.63 9.64
CA ALA A 121 3.23 21.22 10.96
C ALA A 121 2.97 19.74 11.24
N ASP A 122 1.77 19.24 10.93
CA ASP A 122 1.42 17.83 11.12
C ASP A 122 2.19 16.92 10.17
N HIS A 123 2.41 17.36 8.92
CA HIS A 123 3.24 16.64 7.94
C HIS A 123 4.67 16.45 8.45
N GLU A 124 5.31 17.53 8.92
CA GLU A 124 6.68 17.47 9.45
C GLU A 124 6.79 16.63 10.72
N LYS A 125 5.75 16.66 11.58
CA LYS A 125 5.68 15.81 12.76
C LYS A 125 5.60 14.32 12.36
N ASN A 126 4.67 13.98 11.46
CA ASN A 126 4.50 12.62 10.95
C ASN A 126 5.77 12.09 10.27
N TYR A 127 6.47 12.93 9.51
CA TYR A 127 7.75 12.55 8.90
C TYR A 127 8.80 12.13 9.94
N LYS A 128 8.94 12.88 11.05
CA LYS A 128 9.89 12.52 12.12
C LYS A 128 9.57 11.16 12.73
N GLU A 129 8.30 10.92 13.05
CA GLU A 129 7.83 9.65 13.62
C GLU A 129 8.07 8.47 12.66
N ILE A 130 7.82 8.67 11.36
CA ILE A 130 8.09 7.64 10.33
C ILE A 130 9.59 7.39 10.20
N ASN A 131 10.41 8.43 10.20
CA ASN A 131 11.86 8.29 10.07
C ASN A 131 12.46 7.53 11.26
N GLU A 132 11.98 7.78 12.48
CA GLU A 132 12.36 7.01 13.68
C GLU A 132 12.04 5.53 13.50
N LYS A 133 10.79 5.20 13.13
CA LYS A 133 10.37 3.81 12.84
C LYS A 133 11.17 3.16 11.72
N ASN A 134 11.46 3.88 10.64
CA ASN A 134 12.27 3.35 9.53
C ASN A 134 13.69 3.01 9.98
N ASN A 135 14.27 3.79 10.90
CA ASN A 135 15.57 3.47 11.49
C ASN A 135 15.51 2.23 12.39
N GLU A 136 14.43 2.06 13.19
CA GLU A 136 14.20 0.83 13.96
C GLU A 136 14.08 -0.40 13.05
N VAL A 137 13.29 -0.29 11.98
CA VAL A 137 13.16 -1.36 10.97
C VAL A 137 14.51 -1.67 10.34
N LYS A 138 15.31 -0.66 9.97
CA LYS A 138 16.66 -0.88 9.45
C LYS A 138 17.54 -1.67 10.42
N GLU A 139 17.57 -1.32 11.70
CA GLU A 139 18.37 -2.05 12.69
C GLU A 139 17.84 -3.47 12.92
N PHE A 140 16.51 -3.68 12.88
CA PHE A 140 15.91 -5.01 12.90
C PHE A 140 16.40 -5.86 11.73
N PHE A 141 16.33 -5.35 10.48
CA PHE A 141 16.77 -6.08 9.29
C PHE A 141 18.27 -6.41 9.34
N LYS A 142 19.08 -5.49 9.87
CA LYS A 142 20.51 -5.70 10.07
C LYS A 142 20.78 -6.79 11.12
N GLY A 143 20.12 -6.74 12.27
CA GLY A 143 20.30 -7.71 13.35
C GLY A 143 19.78 -9.10 13.02
N ARG A 144 18.60 -9.19 12.42
CA ARG A 144 17.90 -10.48 12.16
C ARG A 144 18.38 -11.17 10.90
N TYR A 145 18.74 -10.41 9.86
CA TYR A 145 19.01 -10.96 8.52
C TYR A 145 20.39 -10.59 7.97
N ASN A 146 21.20 -9.80 8.68
CA ASN A 146 22.43 -9.20 8.17
C ASN A 146 22.21 -8.41 6.88
N LEU A 147 21.05 -7.73 6.78
CA LEU A 147 20.69 -6.89 5.64
C LEU A 147 20.94 -5.41 5.98
N ASN A 148 21.88 -4.77 5.28
CA ASN A 148 22.19 -3.35 5.48
C ASN A 148 21.35 -2.49 4.53
N ILE A 149 20.18 -2.05 4.99
CA ILE A 149 19.30 -1.13 4.25
C ILE A 149 20.04 0.20 3.99
N PRO A 150 20.12 0.69 2.74
CA PRO A 150 20.80 1.94 2.43
C PRO A 150 20.16 3.14 3.15
N GLN A 151 20.98 4.03 3.73
CA GLN A 151 20.49 5.20 4.47
C GLN A 151 19.60 6.11 3.60
N LYS A 152 19.91 6.24 2.31
CA LYS A 152 19.08 7.01 1.35
C LYS A 152 17.64 6.49 1.19
N VAL A 153 17.38 5.22 1.51
CA VAL A 153 16.03 4.63 1.50
C VAL A 153 15.30 5.00 2.79
N VAL A 154 16.01 4.97 3.93
CA VAL A 154 15.48 5.32 5.25
C VAL A 154 15.18 6.80 5.38
N ASP A 155 16.13 7.65 5.01
CA ASP A 155 16.05 9.12 5.12
C ASP A 155 15.22 9.76 3.99
N TYR A 156 14.51 8.95 3.20
CA TYR A 156 13.68 9.48 2.14
C TYR A 156 12.55 10.32 2.74
N LYS A 157 12.59 11.62 2.45
CA LYS A 157 11.55 12.55 2.85
C LYS A 157 10.62 12.85 1.68
N LEU A 158 9.34 12.55 1.89
CA LEU A 158 8.30 13.12 1.06
C LEU A 158 8.03 14.55 1.52
N GLU A 159 8.30 15.53 0.65
CA GLU A 159 8.08 16.95 0.97
C GLU A 159 6.59 17.28 1.11
N TYR A 160 6.31 18.32 1.89
CA TYR A 160 4.96 18.85 2.04
C TYR A 160 4.39 19.29 0.67
N CYS A 161 3.12 18.98 0.41
CA CYS A 161 2.50 19.31 -0.87
C CYS A 161 2.02 20.76 -0.91
N GLU A 162 2.83 21.64 -1.48
CA GLU A 162 2.46 23.06 -1.71
C GLU A 162 1.44 23.25 -2.84
N ASN A 163 1.15 22.19 -3.62
CA ASN A 163 0.26 22.24 -4.79
C ASN A 163 -1.15 21.70 -4.54
N PHE A 164 -1.44 21.24 -3.32
CA PHE A 164 -2.76 20.75 -2.97
C PHE A 164 -3.69 21.93 -2.67
N LYS A 165 -4.88 21.93 -3.27
CA LYS A 165 -5.88 22.98 -3.07
C LYS A 165 -7.07 22.40 -2.33
N THR A 166 -7.44 23.03 -1.23
CA THR A 166 -8.66 22.72 -0.47
C THR A 166 -9.21 24.00 0.15
N GLU A 167 -10.53 24.08 0.34
CA GLU A 167 -11.17 25.17 1.08
C GLU A 167 -10.96 25.00 2.60
N SER A 168 -10.81 23.76 3.06
CA SER A 168 -10.53 23.41 4.45
C SER A 168 -9.63 22.18 4.57
N ASN A 169 -8.61 22.27 5.42
CA ASN A 169 -7.80 21.12 5.80
C ASN A 169 -8.59 20.21 6.75
N ILE A 170 -8.35 18.90 6.66
CA ILE A 170 -8.87 17.97 7.67
C ILE A 170 -7.97 18.03 8.89
N THR A 171 -8.58 18.00 10.07
CA THR A 171 -7.89 17.87 11.34
C THR A 171 -7.38 16.44 11.55
N LEU A 172 -6.43 16.26 12.46
CA LEU A 172 -5.97 14.91 12.86
C LEU A 172 -7.11 14.05 13.42
N LYS A 173 -8.06 14.66 14.13
CA LYS A 173 -9.24 13.96 14.67
C LYS A 173 -10.18 13.48 13.57
N GLU A 174 -10.43 14.32 12.56
CA GLU A 174 -11.24 13.92 11.40
C GLU A 174 -10.54 12.81 10.62
N ARG A 175 -9.22 12.92 10.43
CA ARG A 175 -8.41 11.85 9.82
C ARG A 175 -8.55 10.54 10.58
N GLU A 176 -8.46 10.56 11.90
CA GLU A 176 -8.66 9.38 12.75
C GLU A 176 -10.06 8.76 12.58
N ILE A 177 -11.11 9.59 12.57
CA ILE A 177 -12.49 9.13 12.33
C ILE A 177 -12.63 8.43 10.97
N LEU A 178 -11.99 8.95 9.92
CA LEU A 178 -12.02 8.34 8.59
C LEU A 178 -11.34 6.96 8.58
N PHE A 179 -10.17 6.83 9.20
CA PHE A 179 -9.48 5.54 9.30
C PHE A 179 -10.24 4.55 10.18
N ASN A 180 -10.83 4.99 11.30
CA ASN A 180 -11.68 4.15 12.14
C ASN A 180 -12.90 3.64 11.36
N SER A 181 -13.46 4.45 10.46
CA SER A 181 -14.56 4.02 9.58
C SER A 181 -14.12 2.91 8.61
N LEU A 182 -12.86 2.89 8.15
CA LEU A 182 -12.33 1.79 7.36
C LEU A 182 -12.11 0.54 8.20
N ILE A 183 -11.62 0.68 9.44
CA ILE A 183 -11.49 -0.44 10.39
C ILE A 183 -12.86 -1.06 10.68
N ASP A 184 -13.90 -0.23 10.86
CA ASP A 184 -15.28 -0.71 11.05
C ASP A 184 -15.78 -1.52 9.84
N LEU A 185 -15.38 -1.15 8.62
CA LEU A 185 -15.69 -1.93 7.41
C LEU A 185 -14.90 -3.24 7.38
N ASP A 186 -13.59 -3.22 7.65
CA ASP A 186 -12.74 -4.41 7.68
C ASP A 186 -13.21 -5.41 8.75
N SER A 187 -13.69 -4.93 9.90
CA SER A 187 -14.25 -5.77 10.98
C SER A 187 -15.43 -6.64 10.53
N LYS A 188 -16.15 -6.24 9.48
CA LYS A 188 -17.26 -7.03 8.91
C LYS A 188 -16.78 -8.26 8.16
N PHE A 189 -15.56 -8.22 7.62
CA PHE A 189 -14.92 -9.36 6.97
C PHE A 189 -14.32 -10.30 8.01
N LEU A 190 -13.68 -9.75 9.05
CA LEU A 190 -13.24 -10.55 10.21
C LEU A 190 -14.39 -11.37 10.81
N ALA A 191 -15.54 -10.73 11.05
CA ALA A 191 -16.70 -11.39 11.66
C ALA A 191 -17.30 -12.51 10.79
N MET A 192 -16.93 -12.57 9.51
CA MET A 192 -17.36 -13.58 8.56
C MET A 192 -16.24 -14.60 8.24
N ASP A 193 -15.11 -14.55 8.96
CA ASP A 193 -13.90 -15.34 8.69
C ASP A 193 -13.35 -15.15 7.26
N LEU A 194 -13.56 -13.97 6.67
CA LEU A 194 -13.09 -13.59 5.32
C LEU A 194 -11.82 -12.73 5.33
N LEU A 195 -11.30 -12.45 6.52
CA LEU A 195 -10.09 -11.67 6.76
C LEU A 195 -9.45 -12.20 8.05
N ASP A 196 -8.13 -12.36 8.03
CA ASP A 196 -7.34 -12.67 9.22
C ASP A 196 -6.81 -11.36 9.84
N GLU A 197 -6.75 -11.30 11.18
CA GLU A 197 -6.26 -10.15 11.94
C GLU A 197 -4.78 -9.84 11.67
N GLU A 198 -4.00 -10.83 11.26
CA GLU A 198 -2.60 -10.67 10.85
C GLU A 198 -2.47 -9.72 9.64
N PHE A 199 -3.52 -9.55 8.85
CA PHE A 199 -3.53 -8.63 7.69
C PHE A 199 -3.88 -7.17 8.02
N PHE A 200 -3.91 -6.77 9.29
CA PHE A 200 -4.03 -5.35 9.63
C PHE A 200 -2.74 -4.57 9.37
N ASN A 201 -2.88 -3.29 9.00
CA ASN A 201 -1.77 -2.37 8.70
C ASN A 201 -0.90 -2.78 7.49
N ILE A 202 -1.49 -3.48 6.53
CA ILE A 202 -0.79 -3.95 5.34
C ILE A 202 -0.78 -2.87 4.25
N SER A 203 0.33 -2.80 3.50
CA SER A 203 0.45 -1.88 2.39
C SER A 203 -0.36 -2.36 1.17
N LEU A 204 -0.80 -1.43 0.32
CA LEU A 204 -1.54 -1.76 -0.89
C LEU A 204 -0.81 -2.81 -1.75
N VAL A 205 0.50 -2.68 -1.91
CA VAL A 205 1.29 -3.63 -2.72
C VAL A 205 1.40 -4.99 -2.04
N SER A 206 1.53 -5.02 -0.71
CA SER A 206 1.64 -6.26 0.07
C SER A 206 0.40 -7.14 -0.08
N TRP A 207 -0.81 -6.56 -0.11
CA TRP A 207 -2.04 -7.32 -0.35
C TRP A 207 -1.98 -8.18 -1.61
N PHE A 208 -1.47 -7.62 -2.72
CA PHE A 208 -1.30 -8.37 -3.96
C PHE A 208 -0.25 -9.47 -3.84
N ILE A 209 0.83 -9.24 -3.11
CA ILE A 209 1.86 -10.26 -2.90
C ILE A 209 1.31 -11.44 -2.11
N TYR A 210 0.46 -11.17 -1.13
CA TYR A 210 -0.13 -12.20 -0.29
C TYR A 210 -1.20 -13.06 -0.97
N LEU A 211 -1.61 -12.70 -2.19
CA LEU A 211 -2.35 -13.61 -3.08
C LEU A 211 -1.46 -14.75 -3.60
N TYR A 212 -0.15 -14.52 -3.73
CA TYR A 212 0.79 -15.47 -4.35
C TYR A 212 1.65 -16.22 -3.35
N TYR A 213 1.97 -15.58 -2.23
CA TYR A 213 2.86 -16.12 -1.20
C TYR A 213 2.24 -15.88 0.17
N ASP A 214 2.42 -16.81 1.11
CA ASP A 214 2.18 -16.51 2.52
C ASP A 214 3.16 -15.43 3.02
N MET A 215 2.85 -14.81 4.15
CA MET A 215 3.64 -13.70 4.71
C MET A 215 5.10 -14.08 5.00
N GLU A 216 5.35 -15.31 5.46
CA GLU A 216 6.69 -15.80 5.81
C GLU A 216 7.53 -15.94 4.54
N THR A 217 7.04 -16.68 3.55
CA THR A 217 7.70 -16.87 2.25
C THR A 217 7.96 -15.53 1.56
N ALA A 218 6.98 -14.62 1.54
CA ALA A 218 7.15 -13.29 0.94
C ALA A 218 8.25 -12.48 1.64
N GLY A 219 8.35 -12.60 2.97
CA GLY A 219 9.38 -11.96 3.79
C GLY A 219 10.78 -12.51 3.51
N GLU A 220 10.93 -13.82 3.45
CA GLU A 220 12.20 -14.49 3.13
C GLU A 220 12.69 -14.13 1.73
N LEU A 221 11.80 -14.21 0.73
CA LEU A 221 12.10 -13.79 -0.64
C LEU A 221 12.54 -12.32 -0.71
N LYS A 222 11.86 -11.42 0.01
CA LYS A 222 12.22 -10.00 0.08
C LYS A 222 13.64 -9.80 0.62
N VAL A 223 14.01 -10.55 1.67
CA VAL A 223 15.37 -10.50 2.25
C VAL A 223 16.42 -10.99 1.25
N ASP A 224 16.18 -12.13 0.61
CA ASP A 224 17.16 -12.74 -0.31
C ASP A 224 17.35 -11.91 -1.58
N ILE A 225 16.26 -11.40 -2.16
CA ILE A 225 16.31 -10.47 -3.30
C ILE A 225 17.07 -9.21 -2.92
N SER A 226 16.80 -8.64 -1.74
CA SER A 226 17.50 -7.45 -1.26
C SER A 226 19.01 -7.69 -1.13
N LYS A 227 19.42 -8.84 -0.59
CA LYS A 227 20.84 -9.22 -0.49
C LYS A 227 21.50 -9.35 -1.85
N GLN A 228 20.83 -9.97 -2.83
CA GLN A 228 21.35 -10.09 -4.20
C GLN A 228 21.54 -8.71 -4.83
N ILE A 229 20.54 -7.83 -4.74
CA ILE A 229 20.62 -6.48 -5.32
C ILE A 229 21.74 -5.66 -4.66
N LEU A 230 21.88 -5.71 -3.34
CA LEU A 230 22.95 -4.97 -2.66
C LEU A 230 24.35 -5.48 -3.03
N LYS A 231 24.50 -6.78 -3.34
CA LYS A 231 25.78 -7.38 -3.69
C LYS A 231 26.14 -7.23 -5.18
N ASN A 232 25.16 -7.43 -6.06
CA ASN A 232 25.37 -7.60 -7.50
C ASN A 232 24.75 -6.47 -8.34
N GLY A 233 23.90 -5.61 -7.75
CA GLY A 233 23.11 -4.60 -8.46
C GLY A 233 21.78 -5.12 -9.04
N GLU A 234 21.60 -6.44 -9.10
CA GLU A 234 20.44 -7.13 -9.66
C GLU A 234 20.10 -8.40 -8.86
N SER A 235 18.96 -9.02 -9.16
CA SER A 235 18.53 -10.27 -8.54
C SER A 235 17.94 -11.24 -9.55
N GLU A 236 18.65 -12.35 -9.80
CA GLU A 236 18.18 -13.47 -10.62
C GLU A 236 16.89 -14.08 -10.05
N LEU A 237 16.76 -14.08 -8.72
CA LEU A 237 15.56 -14.58 -8.04
C LEU A 237 14.34 -13.72 -8.38
N LEU A 238 14.47 -12.38 -8.31
CA LEU A 238 13.41 -11.47 -8.72
C LEU A 238 13.07 -11.66 -10.20
N GLU A 239 14.06 -11.74 -11.09
CA GLU A 239 13.81 -12.00 -12.51
C GLU A 239 13.04 -13.29 -12.76
N LYS A 240 13.37 -14.36 -12.02
CA LYS A 240 12.67 -15.64 -12.12
C LYS A 240 11.20 -15.50 -11.70
N ILE A 241 10.93 -14.82 -10.59
CA ILE A 241 9.56 -14.54 -10.13
C ILE A 241 8.78 -13.73 -11.16
N LEU A 242 9.39 -12.67 -11.72
CA LEU A 242 8.75 -11.83 -12.73
C LEU A 242 8.48 -12.55 -14.06
N LYS A 243 9.13 -13.69 -14.33
CA LYS A 243 8.87 -14.56 -15.49
C LYS A 243 7.75 -15.57 -15.23
N SER A 244 7.45 -15.88 -13.97
CA SER A 244 6.37 -16.82 -13.59
C SER A 244 5.01 -16.16 -13.40
N ILE A 245 4.97 -14.82 -13.40
CA ILE A 245 3.75 -14.01 -13.36
C ILE A 245 3.46 -13.37 -14.74
#